data_AF-A0A2G9SGV5-F1
#
_entry.id   AF-A0A2G9SGV5-F1
#
_cell.length_a   1.000
_cell.length_b   1.000
_cell.length_c   1.000
_cell.angle_alpha   90.00
_cell.angle_beta   90.00
_cell.angle_gamma   90.00
#
_symmetry.space_group_name_H-M   'P 1'
#
loop_
_entity.id
_entity.type
_entity.pdbx_description
1 polymer ?
#
loop_
_entity_poly.entity_id
_entity_poly.type
_entity_poly.pdbx_seq_one_letter_code
_entity_poly.pdbx_strand_id
1 'polypeptide(L)'
;MWDIIFMEGIPDVFRNTYQAFPLDLYTDCFYENRKEAIECRLQLLQEASTETLHSLMADVWTEHLGEASAPVSWERFSSLQQAQSLVSCLGGSLLSGLCRKMSKDIRHCKGGLPDLVVWNVQKQIYKVQRQE
;
A
#
# COMPACT_ATOMS: atom_id res chain seq x y z
N MET A 1 3.74 1.04 -4.28
CA MET A 1 2.70 2.01 -4.70
C MET A 1 3.11 3.45 -4.44
N TRP A 2 4.06 3.75 -3.54
CA TRP A 2 4.45 5.12 -3.19
C TRP A 2 4.78 5.98 -4.42
N ASP A 3 5.71 5.49 -5.23
CA ASP A 3 6.13 6.06 -6.50
C ASP A 3 4.97 6.35 -7.47
N ILE A 4 3.93 5.51 -7.47
CA ILE A 4 2.72 5.71 -8.29
C ILE A 4 1.78 6.74 -7.67
N ILE A 5 1.64 6.75 -6.34
CA ILE A 5 0.80 7.73 -5.63
C ILE A 5 1.35 9.14 -5.87
N PHE A 6 2.66 9.30 -5.78
CA PHE A 6 3.35 10.59 -5.93
C PHE A 6 3.93 10.81 -7.34
N MET A 7 3.47 10.05 -8.34
CA MET A 7 4.00 10.18 -9.70
C MET A 7 3.72 11.56 -10.30
N GLU A 8 4.68 12.05 -11.05
CA GLU A 8 4.55 13.27 -11.85
C GLU A 8 3.70 13.03 -13.11
N GLY A 9 3.40 14.10 -13.85
CA GLY A 9 2.71 14.02 -15.14
C GLY A 9 1.17 14.02 -15.05
N ILE A 10 0.60 14.08 -13.85
CA ILE A 10 -0.84 14.22 -13.66
C ILE A 10 -1.15 15.68 -13.30
N PRO A 11 -1.91 16.40 -14.12
CA PRO A 11 -2.19 17.81 -13.89
C PRO A 11 -3.07 18.01 -12.65
N ASP A 12 -2.91 19.16 -12.00
CA ASP A 12 -3.75 19.67 -10.90
C ASP A 12 -3.81 18.86 -9.60
N VAL A 13 -3.14 17.70 -9.51
CA VAL A 13 -3.17 16.85 -8.29
C VAL A 13 -2.21 17.30 -7.19
N PHE A 14 -1.14 18.01 -7.54
CA PHE A 14 -0.23 18.68 -6.60
C PHE A 14 -0.14 20.16 -6.95
N ARG A 15 -0.66 21.02 -6.07
CA ARG A 15 -0.73 22.48 -6.23
C ARG A 15 0.26 23.22 -5.34
N ASN A 16 0.83 22.55 -4.34
CA ASN A 16 1.87 23.09 -3.47
C ASN A 16 2.76 21.97 -2.89
N THR A 17 3.87 22.35 -2.28
CA THR A 17 4.90 21.44 -1.75
C THR A 17 4.58 20.82 -0.38
N TYR A 18 3.46 21.18 0.24
CA TYR A 18 3.07 20.71 1.58
C TYR A 18 2.00 19.62 1.55
N GLN A 19 1.61 19.15 0.37
CA GLN A 19 0.60 18.11 0.23
C GLN A 19 1.13 16.73 0.62
N ALA A 20 0.46 16.09 1.57
CA ALA A 20 0.75 14.72 2.00
C ALA A 20 0.13 13.63 1.09
N PHE A 21 -0.58 14.02 0.03
CA PHE A 21 -1.21 13.12 -0.95
C PHE A 21 -1.71 13.92 -2.18
N PRO A 22 -1.90 13.26 -3.34
CA PRO A 22 -2.48 13.92 -4.51
C PRO A 22 -3.96 14.22 -4.30
N LEU A 23 -4.44 15.36 -4.79
CA LEU A 23 -5.83 15.83 -4.57
C LEU A 23 -6.88 14.85 -5.12
N ASP A 24 -6.53 14.01 -6.08
CA ASP A 24 -7.43 13.01 -6.65
C ASP A 24 -7.49 11.69 -5.88
N LEU A 25 -6.66 11.47 -4.84
CA LEU A 25 -6.53 10.19 -4.11
C LEU A 25 -7.87 9.57 -3.68
N TYR A 26 -8.83 10.41 -3.27
CA TYR A 26 -10.14 9.98 -2.77
C TYR A 26 -11.26 10.11 -3.82
N THR A 27 -10.89 10.10 -5.10
CA THR A 27 -11.80 10.24 -6.24
C THR A 27 -11.61 9.08 -7.21
N ASP A 28 -12.62 8.82 -8.05
CA ASP A 28 -12.56 7.78 -9.08
C ASP A 28 -11.44 8.06 -10.12
N CYS A 29 -11.02 9.32 -10.26
CA CYS A 29 -9.97 9.73 -11.18
C CYS A 29 -8.58 9.21 -10.77
N PHE A 30 -8.31 8.92 -9.49
CA PHE A 30 -6.98 8.47 -9.05
C PHE A 30 -6.52 7.23 -9.81
N TYR A 31 -7.41 6.25 -9.93
CA TYR A 31 -7.14 5.01 -10.66
C TYR A 31 -7.04 5.25 -12.15
N GLU A 32 -8.02 5.95 -12.76
CA GLU A 32 -8.05 6.14 -14.21
C GLU A 32 -6.83 6.93 -14.71
N ASN A 33 -6.41 7.98 -13.98
CA ASN A 33 -5.22 8.77 -14.31
C ASN A 33 -3.90 7.99 -14.21
N ARG A 34 -3.88 6.87 -13.48
CA ARG A 34 -2.68 6.07 -13.18
C ARG A 34 -2.81 4.61 -13.62
N LYS A 35 -3.81 4.30 -14.44
CA LYS A 35 -4.28 2.93 -14.69
C LYS A 35 -3.17 2.00 -15.16
N GLU A 36 -2.39 2.42 -16.15
CA GLU A 36 -1.31 1.60 -16.69
C GLU A 36 -0.24 1.29 -15.64
N ALA A 37 0.26 2.32 -14.93
CA ALA A 37 1.27 2.15 -13.88
C ALA A 37 0.76 1.29 -12.71
N ILE A 38 -0.50 1.48 -12.31
CA ILE A 38 -1.16 0.66 -11.30
C ILE A 38 -1.24 -0.78 -11.77
N GLU A 39 -1.81 -1.06 -12.95
CA GLU A 39 -1.98 -2.43 -13.44
C GLU A 39 -0.64 -3.16 -13.60
N CYS A 40 0.39 -2.48 -14.09
CA CYS A 40 1.76 -3.02 -14.15
C CYS A 40 2.29 -3.39 -12.76
N ARG A 41 2.17 -2.50 -11.77
CA ARG A 41 2.60 -2.79 -10.39
C ARG A 41 1.79 -3.91 -9.76
N LEU A 42 0.49 -3.98 -10.04
CA LEU A 42 -0.37 -5.05 -9.53
C LEU A 42 0.02 -6.41 -10.09
N GLN A 43 0.38 -6.48 -11.38
CA GLN A 43 0.92 -7.70 -11.98
C GLN A 43 2.26 -8.09 -11.34
N LEU A 44 3.17 -7.14 -11.17
CA LEU A 44 4.44 -7.37 -10.47
C LEU A 44 4.20 -7.94 -9.07
N LEU A 45 3.30 -7.33 -8.29
CA LEU A 45 2.98 -7.81 -6.95
C LEU A 45 2.38 -9.22 -6.97
N GLN A 46 1.54 -9.54 -7.96
CA GLN A 46 0.91 -10.84 -8.10
C GLN A 46 1.95 -11.97 -8.26
N GLU A 47 3.03 -11.69 -8.99
CA GLU A 47 4.09 -12.63 -9.36
C GLU A 47 5.33 -12.54 -8.46
N ALA A 48 5.40 -11.53 -7.59
CA ALA A 48 6.57 -11.24 -6.76
C ALA A 48 6.89 -12.35 -5.76
N SER A 49 8.18 -12.67 -5.64
CA SER A 49 8.69 -13.47 -4.52
C SER A 49 8.67 -12.66 -3.22
N THR A 50 8.78 -13.35 -2.09
CA THR A 50 8.87 -12.70 -0.77
C THR A 50 10.05 -11.73 -0.70
N GLU A 51 11.19 -12.08 -1.29
CA GLU A 51 12.39 -11.23 -1.35
C GLU A 51 12.12 -9.96 -2.15
N THR A 52 11.43 -10.06 -3.29
CA THR A 52 11.02 -8.88 -4.07
C THR A 52 10.09 -7.97 -3.26
N LEU A 53 9.09 -8.54 -2.57
CA LEU A 53 8.19 -7.77 -1.72
C LEU A 53 8.96 -7.07 -0.58
N HIS A 54 9.91 -7.76 0.02
CA HIS A 54 10.77 -7.20 1.07
C HIS A 54 11.63 -6.06 0.57
N SER A 55 12.24 -6.20 -0.61
CA SER A 55 13.03 -5.13 -1.25
C SER A 55 12.17 -3.90 -1.51
N LEU A 56 11.02 -4.07 -2.16
CA LEU A 56 10.10 -2.96 -2.46
C LEU A 56 9.66 -2.21 -1.20
N MET A 57 9.45 -2.92 -0.09
CA MET A 57 9.15 -2.28 1.20
C MET A 57 10.36 -1.59 1.80
N ALA A 58 11.53 -2.22 1.75
CA ALA A 58 12.76 -1.68 2.31
C ALA A 58 13.19 -0.39 1.61
N ASP A 59 13.05 -0.34 0.28
CA ASP A 59 13.36 0.85 -0.53
C ASP A 59 12.50 2.04 -0.08
N VAL A 60 11.16 1.86 -0.05
CA VAL A 60 10.22 2.90 0.38
C VAL A 60 10.42 3.30 1.84
N TRP A 61 10.67 2.32 2.72
CA TRP A 61 10.90 2.59 4.14
C TRP A 61 12.19 3.39 4.33
N THR A 62 13.27 3.03 3.65
CA THR A 62 14.58 3.69 3.83
C THR A 62 14.57 5.10 3.28
N GLU A 63 13.91 5.31 2.15
CA GLU A 63 13.88 6.60 1.47
C GLU A 63 12.91 7.60 2.13
N HIS A 64 11.75 7.14 2.61
CA HIS A 64 10.64 8.02 2.99
C HIS A 64 10.23 7.96 4.48
N LEU A 65 10.95 7.23 5.34
CA LEU A 65 10.59 7.12 6.75
C LEU A 65 10.44 8.50 7.40
N GLY A 66 9.26 8.76 7.96
CA GLY A 66 8.93 10.02 8.62
C GLY A 66 8.30 11.08 7.72
N GLU A 67 8.27 10.87 6.39
CA GLU A 67 7.55 11.77 5.48
C GLU A 67 6.03 11.72 5.74
N ALA A 68 5.39 12.90 5.74
CA ALA A 68 3.96 12.99 5.94
C ALA A 68 3.21 12.46 4.72
N SER A 69 2.46 11.37 4.90
CA SER A 69 1.68 10.74 3.84
C SER A 69 0.35 10.24 4.36
N ALA A 70 -0.78 10.69 3.80
CA ALA A 70 -2.10 10.26 4.27
C ALA A 70 -2.37 8.73 4.21
N PRO A 71 -1.82 7.96 3.24
CA PRO A 71 -1.98 6.50 3.24
C PRO A 71 -1.02 5.75 4.18
N VAL A 72 0.02 6.38 4.73
CA VAL A 72 1.06 5.68 5.51
C VAL A 72 1.13 6.21 6.94
N SER A 73 1.10 5.29 7.91
CA SER A 73 1.34 5.57 9.32
C SER A 73 2.62 4.84 9.73
N TRP A 74 3.73 5.56 9.83
CA TRP A 74 5.05 4.98 10.11
C TRP A 74 5.10 4.28 11.47
N GLU A 75 4.36 4.78 12.46
CA GLU A 75 4.25 4.20 13.81
C GLU A 75 3.36 2.94 13.87
N ARG A 76 2.73 2.53 12.75
CA ARG A 76 1.86 1.34 12.73
C ARG A 76 2.62 0.06 13.03
N PHE A 77 3.89 0.00 12.61
CA PHE A 77 4.79 -1.11 12.85
C PHE A 77 6.00 -0.62 13.63
N SER A 78 6.48 -1.42 14.57
CA SER A 78 7.65 -1.07 15.38
C SER A 78 8.98 -1.16 14.61
N SER A 79 9.00 -1.88 13.47
CA SER A 79 10.17 -2.00 12.61
C SER A 79 9.80 -2.43 11.19
N LEU A 80 10.71 -2.17 10.24
CA LEU A 80 10.63 -2.69 8.87
C LEU A 80 10.51 -4.22 8.88
N GLN A 81 11.25 -4.91 9.74
CA GLN A 81 11.24 -6.36 9.85
C GLN A 81 9.86 -6.88 10.28
N GLN A 82 9.17 -6.16 11.19
CA GLN A 82 7.81 -6.53 11.58
C GLN A 82 6.85 -6.41 10.37
N ALA A 83 6.93 -5.31 9.63
CA ALA A 83 6.09 -5.08 8.45
C ALA A 83 6.36 -6.11 7.35
N GLN A 84 7.64 -6.42 7.08
CA GLN A 84 8.07 -7.45 6.13
C GLN A 84 7.57 -8.84 6.54
N SER A 85 7.57 -9.16 7.83
CA SER A 85 7.09 -10.46 8.34
C SER A 85 5.59 -10.69 8.07
N LEU A 86 4.78 -9.62 8.17
CA LEU A 86 3.37 -9.67 7.81
C LEU A 86 3.22 -9.88 6.30
N VAL A 87 3.95 -9.11 5.50
CA VAL A 87 3.90 -9.20 4.03
C VAL A 87 4.29 -10.59 3.51
N SER A 88 5.26 -11.27 4.14
CA SER A 88 5.55 -12.67 3.83
C SER A 88 4.33 -13.57 4.00
N CYS A 89 3.55 -13.38 5.06
CA CYS A 89 2.38 -14.20 5.35
C CYS A 89 1.19 -13.86 4.43
N LEU A 90 1.02 -12.59 4.05
CA LEU A 90 -0.05 -12.16 3.15
C LEU A 90 0.19 -12.64 1.71
N GLY A 91 1.45 -12.57 1.26
CA GLY A 91 1.85 -12.93 -0.08
C GLY A 91 1.45 -11.92 -1.16
N GLY A 92 2.12 -12.01 -2.31
CA GLY A 92 1.97 -11.05 -3.41
C GLY A 92 0.57 -10.97 -4.00
N SER A 93 -0.10 -12.12 -4.18
CA SER A 93 -1.44 -12.17 -4.78
C SER A 93 -2.50 -11.45 -3.95
N LEU A 94 -2.48 -11.63 -2.62
CA LEU A 94 -3.43 -10.92 -1.74
C LEU A 94 -3.13 -9.41 -1.73
N LEU A 95 -1.86 -9.04 -1.64
CA LEU A 95 -1.44 -7.64 -1.65
C LEU A 95 -1.82 -6.95 -2.96
N SER A 96 -1.66 -7.62 -4.10
CA SER A 96 -2.14 -7.12 -5.39
C SER A 96 -3.65 -6.87 -5.37
N GLY A 97 -4.45 -7.84 -4.89
CA GLY A 97 -5.90 -7.66 -4.75
C GLY A 97 -6.28 -6.48 -3.85
N LEU A 98 -5.60 -6.33 -2.70
CA LEU A 98 -5.83 -5.22 -1.77
C LEU A 98 -5.45 -3.88 -2.37
N CYS A 99 -4.26 -3.77 -2.98
CA CYS A 99 -3.80 -2.56 -3.65
C CYS A 99 -4.75 -2.18 -4.79
N ARG A 100 -5.23 -3.14 -5.59
CA ARG A 100 -6.21 -2.90 -6.65
C ARG A 100 -7.49 -2.26 -6.11
N LYS A 101 -8.04 -2.85 -5.04
CA LYS A 101 -9.26 -2.38 -4.41
C LYS A 101 -9.08 -0.99 -3.80
N MET A 102 -7.96 -0.76 -3.10
CA MET A 102 -7.63 0.56 -2.54
C MET A 102 -7.40 1.61 -3.63
N SER A 103 -6.72 1.28 -4.73
CA SER A 103 -6.50 2.22 -5.82
C SER A 103 -7.80 2.66 -6.50
N LYS A 104 -8.79 1.77 -6.62
CA LYS A 104 -10.08 2.10 -7.24
C LYS A 104 -10.99 2.92 -6.34
N ASP A 105 -11.00 2.63 -5.04
CA ASP A 105 -11.94 3.28 -4.11
C ASP A 105 -11.41 3.29 -2.67
N ILE A 106 -10.34 4.06 -2.43
CA ILE A 106 -9.76 4.15 -1.09
C ILE A 106 -10.75 4.75 -0.08
N ARG A 107 -11.69 5.60 -0.54
CA ARG A 107 -12.67 6.29 0.32
C ARG A 107 -13.60 5.29 0.99
N HIS A 108 -14.15 4.34 0.24
CA HIS A 108 -15.06 3.34 0.79
C HIS A 108 -14.35 2.06 1.22
N CYS A 109 -13.12 1.80 0.75
CA CYS A 109 -12.37 0.60 1.13
C CYS A 109 -11.59 0.74 2.45
N LYS A 110 -11.40 1.95 2.98
CA LYS A 110 -10.85 2.16 4.33
C LYS A 110 -11.83 1.76 5.43
N GLY A 111 -13.14 1.89 5.18
CA GLY A 111 -14.19 1.46 6.11
C GLY A 111 -14.47 -0.04 6.00
N GLY A 112 -14.60 -0.73 7.13
CA GLY A 112 -15.00 -2.14 7.17
C GLY A 112 -13.87 -3.16 6.99
N LEU A 113 -12.61 -2.71 6.96
CA LEU A 113 -11.46 -3.60 7.17
C LEU A 113 -11.55 -4.22 8.58
N PRO A 114 -11.09 -5.46 8.77
CA PRO A 114 -11.01 -6.08 10.08
C PRO A 114 -10.14 -5.27 11.05
N ASP A 115 -10.52 -5.24 12.32
CA ASP A 115 -9.81 -4.52 13.37
C ASP A 115 -8.41 -5.07 13.62
N LEU A 116 -8.26 -6.40 13.54
CA LEU A 116 -7.02 -7.10 13.84
C LEU A 116 -6.56 -7.98 12.69
N VAL A 117 -5.24 -8.02 12.50
CA VAL A 117 -4.53 -9.06 11.76
C VAL A 117 -3.54 -9.74 12.69
N VAL A 118 -3.58 -11.06 12.75
CA VAL A 118 -2.63 -11.88 13.50
C VAL A 118 -1.96 -12.86 12.54
N TRP A 119 -0.65 -13.04 12.65
CA TRP A 119 0.10 -13.89 11.74
C TRP A 119 1.13 -14.74 12.47
N ASN A 120 1.48 -15.88 11.88
CA ASN A 120 2.53 -16.76 12.34
C ASN A 120 3.52 -16.97 11.19
N VAL A 121 4.72 -16.39 11.34
CA VAL A 121 5.77 -16.41 10.32
C VAL A 121 6.30 -17.82 10.06
N GLN A 122 6.44 -18.66 11.09
CA GLN A 122 6.95 -20.02 10.91
C GLN A 122 5.99 -20.89 10.09
N LYS A 123 4.68 -20.68 10.27
CA LYS A 123 3.62 -21.43 9.58
C LYS A 123 3.14 -20.76 8.29
N GLN A 124 3.58 -19.53 8.00
CA GLN A 124 3.11 -18.72 6.88
C GLN A 124 1.57 -18.62 6.83
N ILE A 125 0.94 -18.38 7.98
CA ILE A 125 -0.51 -18.21 8.10
C ILE A 125 -0.86 -16.86 8.73
N TYR A 126 -1.99 -16.31 8.34
CA TYR A 126 -2.59 -15.15 8.99
C TYR A 126 -4.09 -15.35 9.20
N LYS A 127 -4.65 -14.60 10.14
CA LYS A 127 -6.09 -14.47 10.39
C LYS A 127 -6.44 -13.02 10.58
N VAL A 128 -7.66 -12.67 10.21
CA VAL A 128 -8.22 -11.34 10.42
C VAL A 128 -9.46 -11.46 11.32
N GLN A 129 -9.67 -10.49 12.20
CA GLN A 129 -10.76 -10.49 13.17
C GLN A 129 -11.41 -9.12 13.27
N ARG A 130 -12.73 -9.11 13.41
CA ARG A 130 -13.49 -7.91 13.78
C ARG A 130 -13.75 -7.92 15.29
N GLN A 131 -13.60 -6.78 15.94
CA GLN A 131 -14.05 -6.59 17.32
C GLN A 131 -15.54 -6.25 17.25
N GLU A 132 -16.38 -7.09 17.87
CA GLU A 132 -17.81 -6.84 18.06
C GLU A 132 -18.05 -5.87 19.22
#